data_AF-Q4RA14-F1
#
_entry.id   AF-Q4RA14-F1
#
_cell.length_a   1.000
_cell.length_b   1.000
_cell.length_c   1.000
_cell.angle_alpha   90.00
_cell.angle_beta   90.00
_cell.angle_gamma   90.00
#
_symmetry.space_group_name_H-M   'P 1'
#
loop_
_entity.id
_entity.type
_entity.pdbx_description
1 polymer ?
#
loop_
_entity_poly.entity_id
_entity_poly.type
_entity_poly.pdbx_seq_one_letter_code
_entity_poly.pdbx_strand_id
1 'polypeptide(L)'
;LPVVTILSRSHAERNVYPSAGVLFVHVLEREYFKGEFPPYPKSGDASNDPITFSTNLMGYPDRPGWLRYIQRTPHGDGVLYGSPMAEHVGKPTVIEVGA
;
A
#
# COMPACT_ATOMS: atom_id res chain seq x y z
N LEU A 1 -15.19 -10.18 -8.59
CA LEU A 1 -14.41 -9.85 -7.38
C LEU A 1 -14.19 -8.34 -7.35
N PRO A 2 -14.13 -7.67 -6.17
CA PRO A 2 -13.56 -6.34 -6.09
C PRO A 2 -12.15 -6.32 -6.71
N VAL A 3 -11.77 -5.19 -7.31
CA VAL A 3 -10.44 -4.99 -7.88
C VAL A 3 -9.77 -3.88 -7.10
N VAL A 4 -8.61 -4.17 -6.52
CA VAL A 4 -7.80 -3.19 -5.81
C VAL A 4 -6.48 -3.04 -6.56
N THR A 5 -6.15 -1.83 -6.96
CA THR A 5 -4.87 -1.50 -7.60
C THR A 5 -4.00 -0.81 -6.58
N ILE A 6 -2.85 -1.40 -6.27
CA ILE A 6 -1.81 -0.75 -5.46
C ILE A 6 -0.91 0.00 -6.44
N LEU A 7 -0.91 1.32 -6.32
CA LEU A 7 -0.15 2.23 -7.17
C LEU A 7 0.90 2.93 -6.32
N SER A 8 2.15 2.88 -6.78
CA SER A 8 3.25 3.65 -6.23
C SER A 8 3.90 4.44 -7.35
N ARG A 9 4.60 5.52 -7.03
CA ARG A 9 5.11 6.43 -8.06
C ARG A 9 6.25 5.81 -8.87
N SER A 10 7.00 4.84 -8.32
CA SER A 10 8.19 4.29 -8.98
C SER A 10 8.10 2.82 -9.38
N HIS A 11 7.12 2.07 -8.88
CA HIS A 11 6.81 0.72 -9.37
C HIS A 11 5.55 0.63 -10.22
N ALA A 12 5.50 -0.41 -11.06
CA ALA A 12 4.32 -0.78 -11.82
C ALA A 12 3.10 -1.02 -10.92
N GLU A 13 1.93 -0.66 -11.45
CA GLU A 13 0.64 -0.94 -10.82
C GLU A 13 0.48 -2.43 -10.51
N ARG A 14 0.07 -2.74 -9.28
CA ARG A 14 -0.21 -4.11 -8.86
C ARG A 14 -1.70 -4.29 -8.59
N ASN A 15 -2.36 -5.03 -9.47
CA ASN A 15 -3.75 -5.42 -9.30
C ASN A 15 -3.86 -6.65 -8.39
N VAL A 16 -4.75 -6.57 -7.40
CA VAL A 16 -5.14 -7.67 -6.51
C VAL A 16 -6.66 -7.80 -6.48
N TYR A 17 -7.13 -9.03 -6.30
CA TYR A 17 -8.55 -9.39 -6.44
C TYR A 17 -9.07 -9.99 -5.13
N PRO A 18 -9.33 -9.17 -4.09
CA PRO A 18 -9.86 -9.67 -2.84
C PRO A 18 -11.27 -10.25 -3.03
N SER A 19 -11.73 -11.05 -2.06
CA SER A 19 -13.11 -11.54 -2.01
C SER A 19 -13.97 -10.64 -1.13
N ALA A 20 -15.19 -10.35 -1.57
CA ALA A 20 -16.11 -9.54 -0.76
C ALA A 20 -16.46 -10.27 0.55
N GLY A 21 -16.47 -9.55 1.66
CA GLY A 21 -16.74 -10.10 3.00
C GLY A 21 -15.60 -10.93 3.60
N VAL A 22 -14.52 -11.18 2.85
CA VAL A 22 -13.35 -11.93 3.31
C VAL A 22 -12.25 -10.95 3.67
N LEU A 23 -11.49 -11.27 4.72
CA LEU A 23 -10.33 -10.48 5.12
C LEU A 23 -9.30 -10.45 3.99
N PHE A 24 -9.10 -9.28 3.42
CA PHE A 24 -7.98 -8.94 2.56
C PHE A 24 -6.79 -8.54 3.42
N VAL A 25 -5.60 -9.02 3.04
CA VAL A 25 -4.32 -8.64 3.62
C VAL A 25 -3.32 -8.46 2.48
N HIS A 26 -2.59 -7.34 2.49
CA HIS A 26 -1.54 -7.05 1.53
C HIS A 26 -0.36 -6.41 2.24
N VAL A 27 0.83 -6.95 1.99
CA VAL A 27 2.08 -6.47 2.59
C VAL A 27 2.74 -5.45 1.66
N LEU A 28 3.12 -4.32 2.23
CA LEU A 28 4.01 -3.32 1.61
C LEU A 28 5.42 -3.63 2.08
N GLU A 29 6.14 -4.43 1.29
CA GLU A 29 7.48 -4.90 1.62
C GLU A 29 8.47 -3.73 1.56
N ARG A 30 9.08 -3.37 2.70
CA ARG A 30 9.97 -2.20 2.76
C ARG A 30 11.12 -2.28 1.77
N GLU A 31 11.67 -3.48 1.60
CA GLU A 31 12.78 -3.72 0.67
C GLU A 31 12.40 -3.41 -0.77
N TYR A 32 11.15 -3.70 -1.15
CA TYR A 32 10.62 -3.37 -2.47
C TYR A 32 10.57 -1.85 -2.67
N PHE A 33 10.20 -1.09 -1.63
CA PHE A 33 10.06 0.37 -1.70
C PHE A 33 11.34 1.15 -1.38
N LYS A 34 12.48 0.48 -1.15
CA LYS A 34 13.73 1.18 -0.87
C LYS A 34 14.16 2.05 -2.05
N GLY A 35 14.50 3.30 -1.73
CA GLY A 35 14.95 4.27 -2.74
C GLY A 35 13.83 4.90 -3.56
N GLU A 36 12.55 4.60 -3.28
CA GLU A 36 11.44 5.37 -3.83
C GLU A 36 11.28 6.74 -3.17
N PHE A 37 11.63 6.81 -1.89
CA PHE A 37 11.31 7.92 -1.02
C PHE A 37 12.59 8.62 -0.55
N PRO A 38 12.57 9.96 -0.43
CA PRO A 38 13.68 10.69 0.16
C PRO A 38 13.85 10.34 1.65
N PRO A 39 15.08 10.32 2.18
CA PRO A 39 16.34 10.54 1.46
C PRO A 39 16.70 9.32 0.59
N TYR A 40 17.01 9.58 -0.69
CA TYR A 40 17.44 8.53 -1.60
C TYR A 40 18.78 7.95 -1.11
N PRO A 41 18.94 6.62 -1.11
CA PRO A 41 20.18 5.99 -0.69
C PRO A 41 21.34 6.48 -1.56
N LYS A 42 22.46 6.85 -0.93
CA LYS A 42 23.69 7.19 -1.65
C LYS A 42 24.29 5.92 -2.26
N SER A 43 24.94 6.01 -3.42
CA SER A 43 25.58 4.85 -4.04
C SER A 43 26.59 4.20 -3.08
N GLY A 44 26.35 2.95 -2.69
CA GLY A 44 27.18 2.20 -1.75
C GLY A 44 26.66 2.18 -0.30
N ASP A 45 25.59 2.91 0.01
CA ASP A 45 24.94 2.86 1.32
C ASP A 45 23.97 1.67 1.36
N ALA A 46 24.26 0.67 2.19
CA ALA A 46 23.29 -0.34 2.61
C ALA A 46 22.31 0.25 3.64
N SER A 47 21.82 1.47 3.37
CA SER A 47 21.14 2.28 4.37
C SER A 47 19.85 1.59 4.82
N ASN A 48 19.73 1.42 6.13
CA ASN A 48 18.52 0.90 6.77
C ASN A 48 17.58 2.06 7.13
N ASP A 49 17.41 3.01 6.22
CA ASP A 49 16.59 4.19 6.50
C ASP A 49 15.15 3.81 6.82
N PRO A 50 14.52 4.48 7.80
CA PRO A 50 13.13 4.25 8.13
C PRO A 50 12.24 4.69 6.97
N ILE A 51 11.21 3.90 6.65
CA ILE A 51 10.14 4.24 5.73
C ILE A 51 8.84 4.22 6.52
N THR A 52 8.11 5.33 6.53
CA THR A 52 6.75 5.37 7.11
C THR A 52 5.76 5.49 5.98
N PHE A 53 5.09 4.39 5.60
CA PHE A 53 4.20 4.46 4.44
C PHE A 53 2.97 5.34 4.71
N SER A 54 2.58 6.10 3.70
CA SER A 54 1.26 6.68 3.54
C SER A 54 0.48 5.88 2.51
N THR A 55 -0.80 5.61 2.79
CA THR A 55 -1.66 4.85 1.89
C THR A 55 -3.04 5.49 1.84
N ASN A 56 -3.48 5.93 0.66
CA ASN A 56 -4.73 6.68 0.50
C ASN A 56 -5.52 6.19 -0.72
N LEU A 57 -6.83 6.44 -0.73
CA LEU A 57 -7.62 6.30 -1.95
C LEU A 57 -7.16 7.37 -2.95
N MET A 58 -6.90 6.98 -4.19
CA MET A 58 -6.44 7.91 -5.23
C MET A 58 -7.33 9.15 -5.33
N GLY A 59 -6.72 10.32 -5.21
CA GLY A 59 -7.41 11.62 -5.25
C GLY A 59 -8.05 12.06 -3.94
N TYR A 60 -7.87 11.31 -2.85
CA TYR A 60 -8.40 11.63 -1.52
C TYR A 60 -7.29 11.55 -0.46
N PRO A 61 -7.40 12.31 0.65
CA PRO A 61 -6.42 12.25 1.74
C PRO A 61 -6.60 11.02 2.65
N ASP A 62 -7.72 10.31 2.50
CA ASP A 62 -8.12 9.20 3.36
C ASP A 62 -8.10 7.87 2.61
N ARG A 63 -8.03 6.77 3.38
CA ARG A 63 -8.29 5.41 2.87
C ARG A 63 -9.79 5.20 2.64
N PRO A 64 -10.17 4.23 1.80
CA PRO A 64 -11.53 3.71 1.80
C PRO A 64 -11.94 3.25 3.19
N GLY A 65 -13.19 3.47 3.60
CA GLY A 65 -13.64 3.19 4.97
C GLY A 65 -13.46 1.73 5.44
N TRP A 66 -13.39 0.78 4.50
CA TRP A 66 -13.18 -0.64 4.77
C TRP A 66 -11.69 -1.02 4.95
N LEU A 67 -10.75 -0.15 4.56
CA LEU A 67 -9.33 -0.45 4.50
C LEU A 67 -8.56 0.24 5.65
N ARG A 68 -7.76 -0.55 6.36
CA ARG A 68 -6.89 -0.11 7.45
C ARG A 68 -5.44 -0.37 7.10
N TYR A 69 -4.57 0.38 7.75
CA TYR A 69 -3.12 0.30 7.61
C TYR A 69 -2.49 0.12 8.98
N ILE A 70 -1.46 -0.71 9.07
CA ILE A 70 -0.60 -0.81 10.23
C ILE A 70 0.85 -1.01 9.79
N GLN A 71 1.76 -0.38 10.53
CA GLN A 71 3.19 -0.64 10.45
C GLN A 71 3.73 -0.51 11.86
N ARG A 72 4.33 -1.60 12.38
CA ARG A 72 4.74 -1.67 13.79
C ARG A 72 5.92 -0.74 14.08
N THR A 73 6.84 -0.63 13.13
CA THR A 73 8.02 0.24 13.20
C THR A 73 8.34 0.78 11.81
N PRO A 74 8.97 1.96 11.69
CA PRO A 74 9.41 2.49 10.40
C PRO A 74 10.43 1.61 9.65
N HIS A 75 11.05 0.63 10.31
CA HIS A 75 11.97 -0.32 9.65
C HIS A 75 11.30 -1.62 9.21
N GLY A 76 10.04 -1.83 9.61
CA GLY A 76 9.25 -3.00 9.24
C GLY A 76 8.36 -2.76 8.03
N ASP A 77 7.76 -3.84 7.54
CA ASP A 77 6.79 -3.78 6.46
C ASP A 77 5.48 -3.13 6.89
N GLY A 78 4.81 -2.50 5.92
CA GLY A 78 3.44 -2.04 6.06
C GLY A 78 2.44 -3.15 5.77
N VAL A 79 1.28 -3.12 6.39
CA VAL A 79 0.19 -4.06 6.10
C VAL A 79 -1.11 -3.29 5.87
N LEU A 80 -1.66 -3.48 4.67
CA LEU A 80 -3.02 -3.08 4.32
C LEU A 80 -3.95 -4.25 4.61
N TYR A 81 -5.01 -4.01 5.38
CA TYR A 81 -5.98 -5.05 5.72
C TYR A 81 -7.40 -4.49 5.86
N GLY A 82 -8.38 -5.34 5.59
CA GLY A 82 -9.79 -4.96 5.65
C GLY A 82 -10.66 -5.94 4.87
N SER A 83 -11.97 -5.77 4.91
CA SER A 83 -12.90 -6.63 4.16
C SER A 83 -13.72 -5.78 3.20
N PRO A 84 -13.48 -5.85 1.88
CA PRO A 84 -14.29 -5.10 0.93
C PRO A 84 -15.74 -5.62 0.97
N MET A 85 -16.69 -4.70 0.94
CA MET A 85 -18.12 -5.03 0.91
C MET A 85 -18.61 -5.35 -0.52
N ALA A 86 -19.77 -5.99 -0.63
CA ALA A 86 -20.36 -6.39 -1.92
C ALA A 86 -20.55 -5.21 -2.90
N GLU A 87 -20.79 -4.00 -2.39
CA GLU A 87 -20.92 -2.76 -3.19
C GLU A 87 -19.63 -2.33 -3.93
N HIS A 88 -18.48 -2.91 -3.56
CA HIS A 88 -17.18 -2.69 -4.21
C HIS A 88 -16.90 -3.70 -5.33
N VAL A 89 -17.73 -4.72 -5.52
CA VAL A 89 -17.57 -5.68 -6.62
C VAL A 89 -17.72 -4.94 -7.96
N GLY A 90 -16.74 -5.13 -8.86
CA GLY A 90 -16.76 -4.49 -10.18
C GLY A 90 -16.41 -3.00 -10.18
N LYS A 91 -16.10 -2.41 -9.02
CA LYS A 91 -15.59 -1.03 -8.91
C LYS A 91 -14.10 -1.06 -8.59
N PRO A 92 -13.23 -0.52 -9.46
CA PRO A 92 -11.80 -0.44 -9.17
C PRO A 92 -11.56 0.51 -7.99
N THR A 93 -10.76 0.05 -7.03
CA THR A 93 -10.27 0.86 -5.91
C THR A 93 -8.77 1.04 -6.10
N VAL A 94 -8.31 2.27 -6.34
CA VAL A 94 -6.87 2.55 -6.49
C VAL A 94 -6.33 3.09 -5.17
N ILE A 95 -5.35 2.40 -4.59
CA ILE A 95 -4.66 2.82 -3.37
C ILE A 95 -3.29 3.36 -3.76
N GLU A 96 -3.08 4.64 -3.52
CA GLU A 96 -1.78 5.30 -3.66
C GLU A 96 -0.91 4.98 -2.46
N VAL A 97 0.34 4.55 -2.71
CA VAL A 97 1.36 4.31 -1.70
C VAL A 97 2.46 5.36 -1.85
N GLY A 98 2.78 6.01 -0.73
CA GLY A 98 3.89 6.96 -0.58
C GLY A 98 4.63 6.75 0.74
N ALA A 99 5.56 7.65 1.07
CA ALA A 99 6.17 7.79 2.40
C ALA A 99 6.51 9.24 2.72
#